data_AF-A0A9X6Z1C1-F1
#
_entry.id   AF-A0A9X6Z1C1-F1
#
_cell.length_a   1.000
_cell.length_b   1.000
_cell.length_c   1.000
_cell.angle_alpha   90.00
_cell.angle_beta   90.00
_cell.angle_gamma   90.00
#
_symmetry.space_group_name_H-M   'P 1'
#
loop_
_entity.id
_entity.type
_entity.pdbx_description
1 polymer ?
#
loop_
_entity_poly.entity_id
_entity_poly.type
_entity_poly.pdbx_seq_one_letter_code
_entity_poly.pdbx_strand_id
1 'polypeptide(L)'
;FKLAFITYVHNAAKDGILPFKEIAKGKSTERLYLKKDLEVFKEKIENKSKEESKEKKQHLSLYLDEKVVEAIKKKAAKKGYNGYKKFAEDILSAEVKEEIEE
;
A
#
# COMPACT_ATOMS: atom_id res chain seq x y z
N PHE A 1 2.57 6.59 11.18
CA PHE A 1 1.22 6.79 10.59
C PHE A 1 0.44 7.98 11.16
N LYS A 2 0.30 8.14 12.49
CA LYS A 2 -0.50 9.23 13.09
C LYS A 2 -0.04 10.65 12.71
N LEU A 3 1.27 10.89 12.60
CA LEU A 3 1.85 12.18 12.19
C LEU A 3 1.56 12.53 10.73
N ALA A 4 1.75 11.57 9.82
CA ALA A 4 1.51 11.74 8.38
C ALA A 4 0.04 12.04 8.05
N PHE A 5 -0.90 11.43 8.78
CA PHE A 5 -2.33 11.69 8.61
C PHE A 5 -2.71 13.13 9.01
N ILE A 6 -2.15 13.65 10.11
CA ILE A 6 -2.42 15.03 10.56
C ILE A 6 -1.90 16.04 9.53
N THR A 7 -0.68 15.83 9.01
CA THR A 7 -0.10 16.68 7.95
C THR A 7 -0.92 16.62 6.66
N TYR A 8 -1.39 15.44 6.27
CA TYR A 8 -2.21 15.27 5.07
C TYR A 8 -3.58 15.93 5.19
N VAL A 9 -4.26 15.78 6.33
CA VAL A 9 -5.54 16.45 6.61
C VAL A 9 -5.37 17.97 6.61
N HIS A 10 -4.27 18.49 7.16
CA HIS A 10 -3.97 19.91 7.14
C HIS A 10 -3.81 20.46 5.71
N ASN A 11 -3.07 19.73 4.86
CA ASN A 11 -2.90 20.11 3.46
C ASN A 11 -4.22 20.01 2.67
N ALA A 12 -4.98 18.92 2.84
CA ALA A 12 -6.27 18.76 2.17
C ALA A 12 -7.32 19.80 2.59
N ALA A 13 -7.27 20.28 3.84
CA ALA A 13 -8.09 21.40 4.32
C ALA A 13 -7.67 22.74 3.67
N LYS A 14 -6.35 22.96 3.52
CA LYS A 14 -5.79 24.14 2.83
C LYS A 14 -6.16 24.15 1.35
N ASP A 15 -6.15 22.99 0.71
CA ASP A 15 -6.47 22.81 -0.71
C ASP A 15 -7.99 22.78 -0.98
N GLY A 16 -8.83 22.85 0.06
CA GLY A 16 -10.30 22.88 -0.07
C GLY A 16 -10.92 21.54 -0.50
N ILE A 17 -10.16 20.45 -0.38
CA ILE A 17 -10.57 19.10 -0.82
C ILE A 17 -11.47 18.42 0.22
N LEU A 18 -11.31 18.80 1.49
CA LEU A 18 -12.14 18.28 2.57
C LEU A 18 -13.50 18.97 2.58
N PRO A 19 -14.62 18.23 2.64
CA PRO A 19 -15.92 18.84 2.82
C PRO A 19 -15.99 19.54 4.19
N PHE A 20 -16.45 20.79 4.18
CA PHE A 20 -16.67 21.60 5.38
C PHE A 20 -18.00 22.33 5.29
N LYS A 21 -18.52 22.72 6.45
CA LYS A 21 -19.64 23.65 6.55
C LYS A 21 -19.12 24.99 7.04
N GLU A 22 -19.50 26.09 6.39
CA GLU A 22 -19.21 27.42 6.90
C GLU A 22 -20.30 27.83 7.88
N ILE A 23 -19.88 28.33 9.03
CA ILE A 23 -20.76 28.88 10.05
C ILE A 23 -20.38 30.34 10.32
N ALA A 24 -21.38 31.20 10.45
CA ALA A 24 -21.17 32.57 10.87
C ALA A 24 -20.92 32.60 12.39
N LYS A 25 -19.81 33.21 12.80
CA LYS A 25 -19.43 33.42 14.20
C LYS A 25 -19.23 34.91 14.44
N GLY A 26 -20.32 35.60 14.74
CA GLY A 26 -20.31 37.06 14.88
C GLY A 26 -19.97 37.73 13.55
N LYS A 27 -18.82 38.41 13.47
CA LYS A 27 -18.35 39.12 12.26
C LYS A 27 -17.48 38.26 11.32
N SER A 28 -17.15 37.03 11.69
CA SER A 28 -16.31 36.12 10.90
C SER A 28 -17.05 34.85 10.50
N THR A 29 -16.50 34.13 9.52
CA THR A 29 -16.96 32.80 9.10
C THR A 29 -15.93 31.76 9.49
N GLU A 30 -16.35 30.70 10.17
CA GLU A 30 -15.49 29.56 10.51
C GLU A 30 -15.86 28.34 9.67
N ARG A 31 -14.85 27.58 9.24
CA ARG A 31 -15.03 26.29 8.57
C ARG A 31 -15.10 25.17 9.61
N LEU A 32 -16.23 24.48 9.65
CA LEU A 32 -16.47 23.35 10.53
C LEU A 32 -16.35 22.04 9.75
N TYR A 33 -15.43 21.18 10.18
CA TYR A 33 -15.26 19.83 9.64
C TYR A 33 -16.04 18.85 10.51
N LEU A 34 -16.97 18.11 9.92
CA LEU A 34 -17.71 17.08 10.64
C LEU A 34 -16.82 15.85 10.85
N LYS A 35 -16.85 15.30 12.06
CA LYS A 35 -16.08 14.09 12.40
C LYS A 35 -16.35 12.92 11.46
N LYS A 36 -17.61 12.75 11.03
CA LYS A 36 -18.03 11.72 10.07
C LYS A 36 -17.32 11.86 8.72
N ASP A 37 -17.18 13.09 8.24
CA ASP A 37 -16.53 13.36 6.96
C ASP A 37 -15.02 13.08 7.02
N LEU A 38 -14.39 13.38 8.17
CA LEU A 38 -13.00 13.02 8.43
C LEU A 38 -12.78 11.51 8.51
N GLU A 39 -13.74 10.76 9.08
CA GLU A 39 -13.69 9.29 9.13
C GLU A 39 -13.80 8.67 7.73
N VAL A 40 -14.76 9.12 6.91
CA VAL A 40 -14.90 8.68 5.51
C VAL A 40 -13.66 9.03 4.69
N PHE A 41 -13.09 10.21 4.89
CA PHE A 41 -11.86 10.62 4.20
C PHE A 41 -10.66 9.76 4.60
N LYS A 42 -10.53 9.44 5.89
CA LYS A 42 -9.50 8.52 6.39
C LYS A 42 -9.64 7.14 5.76
N GLU A 43 -10.87 6.62 5.69
CA GLU A 43 -11.15 5.32 5.06
C GLU A 43 -10.79 5.33 3.57
N LYS A 44 -11.10 6.42 2.85
CA LYS A 44 -10.68 6.57 1.44
C LYS A 44 -9.17 6.56 1.26
N ILE A 45 -8.40 7.23 2.11
CA ILE A 45 -6.93 7.22 2.03
C ILE A 45 -6.39 5.80 2.32
N GLU A 46 -6.93 5.15 3.35
CA GLU A 46 -6.51 3.80 3.71
C GLU A 46 -6.82 2.80 2.59
N ASN A 47 -8.00 2.91 1.98
CA ASN A 47 -8.39 2.07 0.85
C ASN A 47 -7.57 2.38 -0.40
N LYS A 48 -7.31 3.65 -0.73
CA LYS A 48 -6.44 4.04 -1.84
C LYS A 48 -5.03 3.48 -1.68
N SER A 49 -4.47 3.50 -0.47
CA SER A 49 -3.17 2.89 -0.18
C SER A 49 -3.17 1.35 -0.33
N LYS A 50 -4.32 0.70 -0.08
CA LYS A 50 -4.50 -0.75 -0.32
C LYS A 50 -4.74 -1.07 -1.80
N GLU A 51 -5.26 -0.12 -2.57
CA GLU A 51 -5.53 -0.27 -4.01
C GLU A 51 -4.28 -0.03 -4.85
N GLU A 52 -3.48 1.00 -4.51
CA GLU A 52 -2.17 1.26 -5.12
C GLU A 52 -1.14 0.16 -4.80
N SER A 53 -1.27 -0.55 -3.67
CA SER A 53 -0.37 -1.66 -3.31
C SER A 53 -0.77 -3.00 -3.92
N LYS A 54 -1.88 -3.10 -4.65
CA LYS A 54 -2.23 -4.29 -5.42
C LYS A 54 -1.65 -4.14 -6.83
N GLU A 55 -0.33 -4.20 -6.94
CA GLU A 55 0.26 -4.70 -8.18
C GLU A 55 -0.51 -5.97 -8.56
N LYS A 56 -1.01 -6.03 -9.79
CA LYS A 56 -1.80 -7.17 -10.29
C LYS A 56 -0.91 -8.40 -10.41
N LYS A 57 -0.53 -8.99 -9.28
CA LYS A 57 0.29 -10.20 -9.22
C LYS A 57 -0.54 -11.35 -9.75
N GLN A 58 -0.07 -11.98 -10.82
CA GLN A 58 -0.66 -13.20 -11.32
C GLN A 58 -0.16 -14.38 -10.48
N HIS A 59 -1.06 -15.28 -10.11
CA HIS A 59 -0.70 -16.49 -9.38
C HIS A 59 -0.23 -17.58 -10.36
N LEU A 60 1.02 -18.02 -10.21
CA LEU A 60 1.58 -19.13 -10.98
C LEU A 60 1.79 -20.34 -10.06
N SER A 61 1.11 -21.45 -10.37
CA SER A 61 1.31 -22.73 -9.68
C SER A 61 2.42 -23.52 -10.38
N LEU A 62 3.51 -23.82 -9.67
CA LEU A 62 4.60 -24.65 -10.18
C LEU A 62 4.59 -26.03 -9.52
N TYR A 63 4.74 -27.08 -10.31
CA TYR A 63 4.97 -28.43 -9.83
C TYR A 63 6.46 -28.71 -9.86
N LEU A 64 7.04 -28.92 -8.67
CA LEU A 64 8.47 -29.18 -8.48
C LEU A 64 8.64 -30.44 -7.64
N ASP A 65 9.72 -31.16 -7.88
CA ASP A 65 10.13 -32.27 -7.02
C ASP A 65 10.30 -31.82 -5.57
N GLU A 66 9.91 -32.68 -4.63
CA GLU A 66 9.99 -32.38 -3.20
C GLU A 66 11.42 -32.03 -2.77
N LYS A 67 12.41 -32.75 -3.30
CA LYS A 67 13.84 -32.49 -3.05
C LYS A 67 14.27 -31.09 -3.47
N VAL A 68 13.71 -30.59 -4.57
CA VAL A 68 13.97 -29.24 -5.07
C VAL A 68 13.36 -28.21 -4.12
N VAL A 69 12.12 -28.42 -3.69
CA VAL A 69 11.44 -27.53 -2.73
C VAL A 69 12.19 -27.47 -1.40
N GLU A 70 12.68 -28.60 -0.89
CA GLU A 70 13.51 -28.61 0.33
C GLU A 70 14.82 -27.84 0.16
N ALA A 71 15.51 -28.01 -0.97
CA ALA A 71 16.74 -27.29 -1.25
C ALA A 71 16.50 -25.77 -1.33
N ILE A 72 15.38 -25.34 -1.95
CA ILE A 72 14.96 -23.94 -2.02
C ILE A 72 14.70 -23.41 -0.60
N LYS A 73 13.95 -24.13 0.24
CA LYS A 73 13.70 -23.74 1.65
C LYS A 73 15.01 -23.54 2.43
N LYS A 74 15.95 -24.48 2.32
CA LYS A 74 17.26 -24.40 3.00
C LYS A 74 18.08 -23.22 2.50
N LYS A 75 18.13 -22.97 1.19
CA LYS A 75 18.85 -21.82 0.61
C LYS A 75 18.21 -20.48 1.00
N ALA A 76 16.88 -20.38 0.98
CA ALA A 76 16.14 -19.19 1.36
C ALA A 76 16.43 -18.79 2.82
N ALA A 77 16.39 -19.76 3.75
CA ALA A 77 16.70 -19.53 5.16
C ALA A 77 18.15 -19.05 5.36
N LYS A 78 19.13 -19.67 4.69
CA LYS A 78 20.54 -19.24 4.75
C LYS A 78 20.75 -17.81 4.26
N LYS A 79 19.95 -17.36 3.28
CA LYS A 79 20.01 -16.00 2.74
C LYS A 79 19.14 -14.99 3.51
N GLY A 80 18.45 -15.40 4.58
CA GLY A 80 17.63 -14.51 5.41
C GLY A 80 16.26 -14.13 4.82
N TYR A 81 15.75 -14.90 3.85
CA TYR A 81 14.43 -14.62 3.26
C TYR A 81 13.30 -14.97 4.23
N ASN A 82 12.28 -14.11 4.30
CA ASN A 82 11.04 -14.38 5.03
C ASN A 82 10.10 -15.31 4.24
N GLY A 83 10.56 -16.54 4.00
CA GLY A 83 9.85 -17.57 3.25
C GLY A 83 10.48 -17.92 1.90
N TYR A 84 10.32 -19.18 1.50
CA TYR A 84 10.95 -19.75 0.30
C TYR A 84 10.29 -19.29 -1.02
N LYS A 85 9.03 -18.85 -0.98
CA LYS A 85 8.30 -18.39 -2.17
C LYS A 85 8.91 -17.12 -2.77
N LYS A 86 9.24 -16.13 -1.93
CA LYS A 86 9.87 -14.88 -2.39
C LYS A 86 11.25 -15.14 -3.00
N PHE A 87 12.00 -16.07 -2.40
CA PHE A 87 13.28 -16.50 -2.95
C PHE A 87 13.14 -17.16 -4.33
N ALA A 88 12.12 -18.00 -4.54
CA ALA A 88 11.84 -18.59 -5.84
C ALA A 88 11.39 -17.55 -6.88
N GLU A 89 10.53 -16.61 -6.47
CA GLU A 89 10.10 -15.47 -7.31
C GLU A 89 11.31 -14.66 -7.79
N ASP A 90 12.25 -14.34 -6.91
CA ASP A 90 13.42 -13.52 -7.25
C ASP A 90 14.39 -14.26 -8.19
N ILE A 91 14.54 -15.58 -8.05
CA ILE A 91 15.32 -16.40 -9.00
C ILE A 91 14.67 -16.36 -10.38
N LEU A 92 13.37 -16.64 -10.46
CA LEU A 92 12.65 -16.64 -11.73
C LEU A 92 12.68 -15.27 -12.38
N SER A 93 12.49 -14.22 -11.59
CA SER A 93 12.53 -12.83 -12.06
C SER A 93 13.89 -12.45 -12.59
N ALA A 94 14.98 -12.90 -11.94
CA ALA A 94 16.34 -12.63 -12.41
C ALA A 94 16.64 -13.32 -13.74
N GLU A 95 16.12 -14.54 -13.94
CA GLU A 95 16.30 -15.30 -15.17
C GLU A 95 15.58 -14.65 -16.36
N VAL A 96 14.32 -14.23 -16.17
CA VAL A 96 13.50 -13.66 -17.26
C VAL A 96 13.67 -12.15 -17.42
N LYS A 97 14.49 -11.50 -16.58
CA LYS A 97 14.61 -10.04 -16.55
C LYS A 97 15.05 -9.46 -17.89
N GLU A 98 15.93 -10.15 -18.59
CA GLU A 98 16.48 -9.69 -19.88
C GLU A 98 15.49 -9.82 -21.05
N GLU A 99 14.45 -10.65 -20.89
CA GLU A 99 13.40 -10.87 -21.90
C GLU A 99 12.20 -9.93 -21.71
N ILE A 100 12.15 -9.23 -20.57
CA ILE A 100 11.18 -8.17 -20.32
C ILE A 100 11.80 -6.87 -20.88
N GLU A 101 11.77 -6.72 -22.21
CA GLU A 101 11.99 -5.42 -22.85
C GLU A 101 10.84 -4.47 -22.46
N GLU A 102 11.19 -3.26 -22.03
CA GLU A 102 10.27 -2.18 -21.63
C GLU A 102 9.84 -1.32 -22.83
#